data_AF-A0A5B8V8J1-F1
#
_entry.id   AF-A0A5B8V8J1-F1
#
_cell.length_a   1.000
_cell.length_b   1.000
_cell.length_c   1.000
_cell.angle_alpha   90.00
_cell.angle_beta   90.00
_cell.angle_gamma   90.00
#
_symmetry.space_group_name_H-M   'P 1'
#
loop_
_entity.id
_entity.type
_entity.pdbx_description
1 polymer ?
#
loop_
_entity_poly.entity_id
_entity_poly.type
_entity_poly.pdbx_seq_one_letter_code
_entity_poly.pdbx_strand_id
1 'polypeptide(L)'
;MADLSNILQSNDDLNEEQLKKYLSGEASAEELHAVEKNMADDPFTNDAVEGLQNFSSEAKLNDYVEQLNKKLHQQLELPKKRKEKRRIKDLSWVIIAVIIILLLCIVAVWVIRIERERQNENNQLKVEFFNKQDNSDDNFIL
;
A
#
# COMPACT_ATOMS: atom_id res chain seq x y z
N MET A 1 13.33 -23.11 13.52
CA MET A 1 12.23 -22.60 12.69
C MET A 1 11.49 -23.82 12.18
N ALA A 2 10.30 -24.12 12.70
CA ALA A 2 9.54 -25.29 12.26
C ALA A 2 9.12 -25.08 10.79
N ASP A 3 9.40 -26.09 9.96
CA ASP A 3 9.26 -26.03 8.52
C ASP A 3 7.78 -26.22 8.15
N LEU A 4 7.08 -25.11 7.84
CA LEU A 4 5.66 -25.12 7.46
C LEU A 4 5.39 -25.90 6.16
N SER A 5 6.43 -26.24 5.38
CA SER A 5 6.30 -27.00 4.14
C SER A 5 5.83 -28.44 4.39
N ASN A 6 6.14 -29.02 5.55
CA ASN A 6 5.75 -30.39 5.93
C ASN A 6 4.29 -30.53 6.38
N ILE A 7 3.56 -29.42 6.61
CA ILE A 7 2.12 -29.45 6.94
C ILE A 7 1.26 -29.62 5.68
N LEU A 8 1.78 -29.23 4.51
CA LEU A 8 1.07 -29.30 3.22
C LEU A 8 1.63 -30.38 2.30
N GLN A 9 2.64 -31.14 2.73
CA GLN A 9 3.25 -32.21 1.96
C GLN A 9 2.96 -33.55 2.62
N SER A 10 2.46 -34.49 1.81
CA SER A 10 1.99 -35.85 2.11
C SER A 10 0.56 -35.88 2.68
N ASN A 11 -0.41 -36.49 2.01
CA ASN A 11 -0.42 -37.90 1.58
C ASN A 11 -1.35 -38.10 0.38
N ASP A 12 -1.00 -38.94 -0.61
CA ASP A 12 -1.84 -39.42 -1.74
C ASP A 12 -3.36 -39.15 -1.59
N ASP A 13 -3.73 -37.90 -1.88
CA ASP A 13 -4.92 -37.30 -1.31
C ASP A 13 -6.16 -37.84 -2.02
N LEU A 14 -7.15 -38.27 -1.22
CA LEU A 14 -8.48 -38.58 -1.71
C LEU A 14 -8.96 -37.49 -2.66
N ASN A 15 -9.21 -37.85 -3.91
CA ASN A 15 -9.70 -36.90 -4.89
C ASN A 15 -11.11 -36.44 -4.48
N GLU A 16 -11.37 -35.13 -4.56
CA GLU A 16 -12.67 -34.53 -4.25
C GLU A 16 -13.82 -35.23 -4.98
N GLU A 17 -13.59 -35.68 -6.21
CA GLU A 17 -14.59 -36.42 -7.00
C GLU A 17 -14.92 -37.80 -6.41
N GLN A 18 -13.91 -38.54 -5.93
CA GLN A 18 -14.11 -39.85 -5.29
C GLN A 18 -14.86 -39.69 -3.97
N LEU A 19 -14.55 -38.63 -3.21
CA LEU A 19 -15.22 -38.35 -1.94
C LEU A 19 -16.68 -37.93 -2.14
N LYS A 20 -16.98 -37.16 -3.19
CA LYS A 20 -18.37 -36.85 -3.58
C LYS A 20 -19.15 -38.12 -3.94
N LYS A 21 -18.59 -38.99 -4.78
CA LYS A 21 -19.22 -40.28 -5.15
C LYS A 21 -19.45 -41.18 -3.93
N TYR A 22 -18.49 -41.19 -2.99
CA TYR A 22 -18.60 -41.93 -1.74
C TYR A 22 -19.80 -41.43 -0.91
N LEU A 23 -19.98 -40.12 -0.79
CA LEU A 23 -21.07 -39.51 -0.04
C LEU A 23 -22.43 -39.63 -0.72
N SER A 24 -22.48 -39.58 -2.05
CA SER A 24 -23.70 -39.77 -2.82
C SER A 24 -24.14 -41.24 -2.91
N GLY A 25 -23.26 -42.17 -2.52
CA GLY A 25 -23.50 -43.62 -2.65
C GLY A 25 -23.32 -44.15 -4.07
N GLU A 26 -22.72 -43.37 -4.97
CA GLU A 26 -22.47 -43.72 -6.37
C GLU A 26 -21.03 -44.26 -6.60
N ALA A 27 -20.23 -44.37 -5.55
CA ALA A 27 -18.86 -44.89 -5.63
C ALA A 27 -18.83 -46.38 -5.99
N SER A 28 -17.87 -46.74 -6.85
CA SER A 28 -17.55 -48.14 -7.14
C SER A 28 -16.93 -48.84 -5.92
N ALA A 29 -16.93 -50.18 -5.90
CA ALA A 29 -16.35 -50.95 -4.79
C ALA A 29 -14.85 -50.66 -4.56
N GLU A 30 -14.11 -50.34 -5.62
CA GLU A 30 -12.70 -49.96 -5.54
C GLU A 30 -12.52 -48.58 -4.90
N GLU A 31 -13.37 -47.60 -5.28
CA GLU A 31 -13.36 -46.25 -4.71
C GLU A 31 -13.79 -46.25 -3.23
N LEU A 32 -14.81 -47.04 -2.87
CA LEU A 32 -15.24 -47.23 -1.48
C LEU A 32 -14.08 -47.73 -0.60
N HIS A 33 -13.43 -48.81 -1.03
CA HIS A 33 -12.32 -49.40 -0.28
C HIS A 33 -11.11 -48.44 -0.16
N ALA A 34 -10.84 -47.64 -1.19
CA ALA A 34 -9.79 -46.63 -1.14
C ALA A 34 -10.10 -45.52 -0.11
N VAL A 35 -11.36 -45.04 -0.07
CA VAL A 35 -11.81 -44.05 0.93
C VAL A 35 -11.75 -44.61 2.34
N GLU A 36 -12.30 -45.80 2.57
CA GLU A 36 -12.30 -46.46 3.88
C GLU A 36 -10.88 -46.73 4.40
N LYS A 37 -9.97 -47.15 3.51
CA LYS A 37 -8.56 -47.33 3.86
C LYS A 37 -7.91 -46.03 4.32
N ASN A 38 -8.12 -44.94 3.57
CA ASN A 38 -7.55 -43.63 3.92
C ASN A 38 -8.16 -43.06 5.22
N MET A 39 -9.45 -43.29 5.47
CA MET A 39 -10.08 -42.95 6.75
C MET A 39 -9.49 -43.74 7.93
N ALA A 40 -9.10 -45.00 7.71
CA ALA A 40 -8.47 -45.83 8.74
C ALA A 40 -7.00 -45.45 8.99
N ASP A 41 -6.29 -45.04 7.94
CA ASP A 41 -4.87 -44.70 7.99
C ASP A 41 -4.60 -43.29 8.55
N ASP A 42 -5.53 -42.33 8.36
CA ASP A 42 -5.39 -40.94 8.79
C ASP A 42 -6.61 -40.41 9.59
N PRO A 43 -6.42 -40.07 10.88
CA PRO A 43 -7.46 -39.42 11.70
C PRO A 43 -7.98 -38.11 11.12
N PHE A 44 -7.15 -37.33 10.43
CA PHE A 44 -7.57 -36.05 9.84
C PHE A 44 -8.55 -36.26 8.68
N THR A 45 -8.26 -37.24 7.83
CA THR A 45 -9.17 -37.68 6.77
C THR A 45 -10.49 -38.15 7.35
N ASN A 46 -10.48 -39.00 8.38
CA ASN A 46 -11.71 -39.46 9.04
C ASN A 46 -12.58 -38.30 9.56
N ASP A 47 -11.97 -37.34 10.28
CA ASP A 47 -12.67 -36.16 10.80
C ASP A 47 -13.24 -35.29 9.67
N ALA A 48 -12.49 -35.14 8.56
CA ALA A 48 -12.93 -34.39 7.40
C ALA A 48 -14.13 -35.06 6.71
N VAL A 49 -14.12 -36.39 6.54
CA VAL A 49 -15.25 -37.14 5.96
C VAL A 49 -16.49 -37.05 6.86
N GLU A 50 -16.35 -37.21 8.18
CA GLU A 50 -17.47 -37.06 9.12
C GLU A 50 -18.05 -35.64 9.08
N GLY A 51 -17.18 -34.63 9.08
CA GLY A 51 -17.57 -33.23 8.93
C GLY A 51 -18.33 -32.97 7.62
N LEU A 52 -17.91 -33.61 6.53
CA LEU A 52 -18.52 -33.48 5.21
C LEU A 52 -19.86 -34.22 5.11
N GLN A 53 -20.00 -35.41 5.71
CA GLN A 53 -21.26 -36.16 5.80
C GLN A 53 -22.37 -35.38 6.52
N ASN A 54 -21.99 -34.58 7.53
CA ASN A 54 -22.94 -33.72 8.23
C ASN A 54 -23.55 -32.62 7.33
N PHE A 55 -22.94 -32.31 6.19
CA PHE A 55 -23.51 -31.43 5.17
C PHE A 55 -24.36 -32.23 4.18
N SER A 56 -25.65 -32.44 4.50
CA SER A 56 -26.58 -33.23 3.69
C SER A 56 -26.93 -32.66 2.30
N SER A 57 -26.34 -31.54 1.89
CA SER A 57 -26.65 -30.88 0.62
C SER A 57 -25.38 -30.34 -0.05
N GLU A 58 -24.99 -30.99 -1.14
CA GLU A 58 -23.83 -30.59 -1.96
C GLU A 58 -23.93 -29.15 -2.47
N ALA A 59 -25.15 -28.71 -2.84
CA ALA A 59 -25.39 -27.35 -3.30
C ALA A 59 -25.04 -26.30 -2.24
N LYS A 60 -25.37 -26.57 -0.97
CA LYS A 60 -25.03 -25.68 0.16
C LYS A 60 -23.54 -25.69 0.44
N LEU A 61 -22.88 -26.82 0.21
CA LEU A 61 -21.45 -26.94 0.40
C LEU A 61 -20.68 -26.08 -0.59
N ASN A 62 -21.02 -26.15 -1.88
CA ASN A 62 -20.37 -25.34 -2.92
C ASN A 62 -20.53 -23.83 -2.65
N ASP A 63 -21.74 -23.39 -2.30
CA ASP A 63 -22.00 -21.99 -1.93
C ASP A 63 -21.19 -21.59 -0.67
N TYR A 64 -21.09 -22.47 0.32
CA TYR A 64 -20.30 -22.22 1.51
C TYR A 64 -18.81 -22.08 1.21
N VAL A 65 -18.26 -22.95 0.36
CA VAL A 65 -16.87 -22.89 -0.11
C VAL A 65 -16.62 -21.57 -0.86
N GLU A 66 -17.52 -21.18 -1.75
CA GLU A 66 -17.42 -19.90 -2.48
C GLU A 66 -17.43 -18.70 -1.53
N GLN A 67 -18.36 -18.69 -0.57
CA GLN A 67 -18.44 -17.65 0.45
C GLN A 67 -17.20 -17.59 1.34
N LEU A 68 -16.64 -18.75 1.69
CA LEU A 68 -15.42 -18.85 2.49
C LEU A 68 -14.23 -18.25 1.73
N ASN A 69 -14.03 -18.67 0.47
CA ASN A 69 -13.00 -18.11 -0.41
C ASN A 69 -13.14 -16.60 -0.56
N LYS A 70 -14.36 -16.12 -0.79
CA LYS A 70 -14.65 -14.68 -0.89
C LYS A 70 -14.31 -13.94 0.39
N LYS A 71 -14.67 -14.47 1.56
CA LYS A 71 -14.36 -13.87 2.86
C LYS A 71 -12.85 -13.85 3.12
N LEU A 72 -12.12 -14.89 2.74
CA LEU A 72 -10.67 -14.97 2.84
C LEU A 72 -10.00 -13.85 2.03
N HIS A 73 -10.38 -13.71 0.75
CA HIS A 73 -9.90 -12.63 -0.10
C HIS A 73 -10.23 -11.24 0.48
N GLN A 74 -11.45 -11.05 0.98
CA GLN A 74 -11.84 -9.80 1.63
C GLN A 74 -10.99 -9.48 2.86
N GLN A 75 -10.75 -10.47 3.73
CA GLN A 75 -9.90 -10.30 4.92
C GLN A 75 -8.45 -9.96 4.58
N LEU A 76 -7.93 -10.46 3.46
CA LEU A 76 -6.59 -10.12 2.96
C LEU A 76 -6.52 -8.72 2.32
N GLU A 77 -7.61 -8.23 1.74
CA GLU A 77 -7.68 -6.89 1.13
C GLU A 77 -7.94 -5.75 2.14
N LEU A 78 -8.73 -6.01 3.18
CA LEU A 78 -9.06 -5.05 4.24
C LEU A 78 -7.84 -4.37 4.91
N PRO A 79 -6.74 -5.07 5.27
CA PRO A 79 -5.56 -4.43 5.84
C PRO A 79 -4.79 -3.59 4.82
N LYS A 80 -4.86 -3.90 3.53
CA LYS A 80 -4.22 -3.11 2.46
C LYS A 80 -4.91 -1.75 2.31
N LYS A 81 -6.24 -1.75 2.22
CA LYS A 81 -7.04 -0.51 2.08
C LYS A 81 -6.95 0.40 3.30
N ARG A 82 -6.82 -0.14 4.53
CA ARG A 82 -6.66 0.66 5.77
C ARG A 82 -5.29 1.34 5.87
N LYS A 83 -4.22 0.71 5.38
CA LYS A 83 -2.87 1.30 5.39
C LYS A 83 -2.72 2.41 4.36
N GLU A 84 -3.38 2.27 3.21
CA GLU A 84 -3.31 3.24 2.12
C GLU A 84 -4.06 4.55 2.44
N LYS A 85 -5.26 4.46 3.04
CA LYS A 85 -6.07 5.64 3.37
C LYS A 85 -5.45 6.60 4.40
N ARG A 86 -4.52 6.12 5.25
CA ARG A 86 -3.86 6.93 6.28
C ARG A 86 -2.63 7.68 5.76
N ARG A 87 -1.99 7.22 4.68
CA ARG A 87 -0.77 7.84 4.14
C ARG A 87 -1.04 9.02 3.20
N ILE A 88 -2.22 9.09 2.59
CA ILE A 88 -2.50 10.08 1.53
C ILE A 88 -2.87 11.47 2.09
N LYS A 89 -3.43 11.55 3.30
CA LYS A 89 -3.88 12.85 3.84
C LYS A 89 -2.74 13.74 4.36
N ASP A 90 -1.74 13.17 5.03
CA ASP A 90 -0.66 13.96 5.63
C ASP A 90 0.35 14.46 4.59
N LEU A 91 0.63 13.67 3.54
CA LEU A 91 1.57 14.07 2.49
C LEU A 91 1.10 15.33 1.74
N SER A 92 -0.20 15.49 1.52
CA SER A 92 -0.75 16.65 0.82
C SER A 92 -0.52 17.97 1.57
N TRP A 93 -0.66 17.99 2.90
CA TRP A 93 -0.41 19.19 3.71
C TRP A 93 1.08 19.56 3.76
N VAL A 94 1.95 18.56 3.83
CA VAL A 94 3.41 18.77 3.80
C VAL A 94 3.83 19.38 2.46
N ILE A 95 3.29 18.90 1.33
CA ILE A 95 3.58 19.44 0.00
C ILE A 95 3.15 20.92 -0.09
N ILE A 96 1.96 21.26 0.40
CA ILE A 96 1.46 22.65 0.41
C ILE A 96 2.38 23.55 1.23
N ALA A 97 2.80 23.11 2.43
CA ALA A 97 3.71 23.87 3.28
C ALA A 97 5.06 24.13 2.59
N VAL A 98 5.63 23.11 1.92
CA VAL A 98 6.89 23.25 1.17
C VAL A 98 6.76 24.24 0.02
N ILE A 99 5.65 24.21 -0.73
CA ILE A 99 5.40 25.15 -1.83
C ILE A 99 5.32 26.59 -1.31
N ILE A 100 4.64 26.82 -0.18
CA ILE A 100 4.53 28.15 0.43
C ILE A 100 5.91 28.67 0.85
N ILE A 101 6.73 27.83 1.49
CA ILE A 101 8.09 28.20 1.90
C ILE A 101 8.95 28.55 0.68
N LEU A 102 8.86 27.75 -0.40
CA LEU A 102 9.60 27.99 -1.64
C LEU A 102 9.18 29.32 -2.30
N LEU A 103 7.88 29.61 -2.35
CA LEU A 103 7.37 30.89 -2.84
C LEU A 103 7.86 32.07 -2.01
N LEU A 104 7.89 31.95 -0.68
CA LEU A 104 8.43 33.00 0.21
C LEU A 104 9.92 33.24 -0.06
N CYS A 105 10.72 32.20 -0.31
CA CYS A 105 12.13 32.35 -0.69
C CYS A 105 12.28 33.10 -2.02
N ILE A 106 11.44 32.81 -3.02
CA ILE A 106 11.49 33.50 -4.32
C ILE A 106 11.16 34.99 -4.15
N VAL A 107 10.11 35.32 -3.40
CA VAL A 107 9.72 36.71 -3.13
C VAL A 107 10.83 37.44 -2.36
N ALA A 108 11.43 36.80 -1.36
CA ALA A 108 12.53 37.38 -0.60
C ALA A 108 13.73 37.74 -1.48
N VAL A 109 14.13 36.85 -2.39
CA VAL A 109 15.22 37.12 -3.34
C VAL A 109 14.86 38.26 -4.30
N TRP A 110 13.60 38.31 -4.76
CA TRP A 110 13.13 39.37 -5.65
C TRP A 110 13.16 40.75 -4.97
N VAL A 111 12.70 40.83 -3.72
CA VAL A 111 12.72 42.05 -2.91
C VAL A 111 14.16 42.52 -2.64
N ILE A 112 15.08 41.61 -2.33
CA ILE A 112 16.49 41.98 -2.14
C ILE A 112 17.11 42.49 -3.44
N ARG A 113 16.74 41.90 -4.59
CA ARG A 113 17.26 42.30 -5.89
C ARG A 113 16.78 43.70 -6.30
N ILE A 114 15.49 43.99 -6.13
CA ILE A 114 14.93 45.30 -6.49
C ILE A 114 15.49 46.44 -5.62
N GLU A 115 15.69 46.18 -4.32
CA GLU A 115 16.28 47.17 -3.42
C GLU A 115 17.76 47.42 -3.76
N ARG A 116 18.50 46.37 -4.13
CA ARG A 116 19.89 46.50 -4.58
C ARG A 116 20.01 47.38 -5.84
N GLU A 117 19.09 47.26 -6.78
CA GLU A 117 19.07 48.08 -8.01
C GLU A 117 18.81 49.57 -7.69
N ARG A 118 17.88 49.87 -6.77
CA ARG A 118 17.65 51.24 -6.28
C ARG A 118 18.82 51.85 -5.52
N GLN A 119 19.50 51.07 -4.68
CA GLN A 119 20.65 51.56 -3.92
C GLN A 119 21.83 51.90 -4.83
N ASN A 120 21.98 51.20 -5.97
CA ASN A 120 23.03 51.48 -6.93
C ASN A 120 22.83 52.83 -7.63
N GLU A 121 21.61 53.15 -8.06
CA GLU A 121 21.29 54.45 -8.68
C GLU A 121 21.47 55.61 -7.70
N ASN A 122 20.97 55.46 -6.47
CA ASN A 122 21.12 56.48 -5.42
C ASN A 122 22.57 56.70 -5.02
N ASN A 123 23.39 55.63 -4.98
CA ASN A 123 24.81 55.75 -4.68
C ASN A 123 25.57 56.42 -5.83
N GLN A 124 25.24 56.14 -7.09
CA GLN A 124 25.86 56.83 -8.22
C GLN A 124 25.51 58.32 -8.26
N LEU A 125 24.22 58.66 -8.07
CA LEU A 125 23.78 60.05 -7.97
C LEU A 125 24.47 60.76 -6.80
N LYS A 126 24.54 60.13 -5.63
CA LYS A 126 25.21 60.68 -4.45
C LYS A 126 26.70 60.93 -4.73
N VAL A 127 27.42 59.97 -5.35
CA VAL A 127 28.83 60.13 -5.73
C VAL A 127 29.02 61.26 -6.74
N GLU A 128 28.12 61.40 -7.72
CA GLU A 128 28.16 62.48 -8.71
C GLU A 128 27.89 63.86 -8.07
N PHE A 129 26.92 63.95 -7.13
CA PHE A 129 26.67 65.16 -6.36
C PHE A 129 27.87 65.55 -5.48
N PHE A 130 28.51 64.60 -4.80
CA PHE A 130 29.71 64.87 -3.99
C PHE A 130 30.90 65.33 -4.83
N ASN A 131 31.18 64.68 -5.96
CA ASN A 131 32.25 65.09 -6.87
C ASN A 131 31.99 66.47 -7.51
N LYS A 132 30.73 66.81 -7.77
CA LYS A 132 30.36 68.12 -8.32
C LYS A 132 30.47 69.25 -7.29
N GLN A 133 30.20 68.95 -6.01
CA GLN A 133 30.37 69.89 -4.91
C GLN A 133 31.85 70.23 -4.69
N ASP A 134 32.70 69.21 -4.64
CA ASP A 134 34.16 69.34 -4.47
C ASP A 134 34.80 70.21 -5.57
N ASN A 135 34.42 69.96 -6.83
CA ASN A 135 34.91 70.72 -7.99
C ASN A 135 34.34 72.15 -8.09
N SER A 136 33.25 72.46 -7.39
CA SER A 136 32.67 73.82 -7.36
C SER A 136 33.35 74.71 -6.31
N ASP A 137 33.83 74.11 -5.22
CA ASP A 137 34.53 74.82 -4.14
C ASP A 137 35.96 75.21 -4.58
N ASP A 138 36.62 74.37 -5.37
CA ASP A 138 37.96 74.65 -5.94
C ASP A 138 37.96 75.79 -6.98
N ASN A 139 36.85 75.97 -7.72
CA ASN A 139 36.72 77.02 -8.75
C ASN A 139 36.28 78.38 -8.21
N PHE A 140 36.00 78.53 -6.91
CA PHE A 140 35.60 79.79 -6.27
C PHE A 140 36.78 80.55 -5.62
N ILE A 141 37.98 79.95 -5.56
CA ILE A 141 39.19 80.52 -4.93
C ILE A 141 40.21 81.08 -5.97
N LEU A 142 39.73 81.51 -7.14
CA LEU A 142 40.50 82.30 -8.12
C LEU A 142 39.74 83.57 -8.50
#